data_AF-A0A2H0VW49-F1
#
_entry.id   AF-A0A2H0VW49-F1
#
_cell.length_a   1.000
_cell.length_b   1.000
_cell.length_c   1.000
_cell.angle_alpha   90.00
_cell.angle_beta   90.00
_cell.angle_gamma   90.00
#
_symmetry.space_group_name_H-M   'P 1'
#
loop_
_entity.id
_entity.type
_entity.pdbx_description
1 polymer ?
#
loop_
_entity_poly.entity_id
_entity_poly.type
_entity_poly.pdbx_seq_one_letter_code
_entity_poly.pdbx_strand_id
1 'polypeptide(L)'
;MKITSNILSIPPYISTTWNNISSLHVREERGSYTLIVLLQNGVQAEVPRLDKRTVTEIFEAHARSAEESVASKTSSPSEGPLNLSLLTNSDNPFTSLGASMEHNPEQAGLPPLPPAILKKITMVARAFGLDDTSQLAKAEPHCNCVYCQVIRSLQGLDPAEELIEEVSDEDLKFKNWEVAQTDKKLYIVTNLLDKNEQYNVFLGEPLGCTCGSKNCEHIRAVLDT
;
A
#
# COMPACT_ATOMS: atom_id res chain seq x y z
N MET A 1 15.80 34.14 -1.55
CA MET A 1 14.87 33.01 -1.35
C MET A 1 13.60 33.28 -2.16
N LYS A 2 13.10 32.29 -2.89
CA LYS A 2 11.91 32.42 -3.76
C LYS A 2 10.99 31.22 -3.51
N ILE A 3 9.84 31.49 -2.91
CA ILE A 3 8.77 30.51 -2.68
C ILE A 3 7.59 30.95 -3.52
N THR A 4 7.17 30.14 -4.48
CA THR A 4 5.97 30.37 -5.29
C THR A 4 5.08 29.13 -5.27
N SER A 5 3.91 29.16 -5.90
CA SER A 5 3.04 27.97 -6.02
C SER A 5 3.65 26.84 -6.86
N ASN A 6 4.72 27.10 -7.61
CA ASN A 6 5.33 26.13 -8.54
C ASN A 6 6.73 25.68 -8.11
N ILE A 7 7.49 26.54 -7.43
CA ILE A 7 8.92 26.33 -7.17
C ILE A 7 9.25 26.70 -5.73
N LEU A 8 10.06 25.85 -5.09
CA LEU A 8 10.76 26.12 -3.84
C LEU A 8 12.25 26.35 -4.15
N SER A 9 12.72 27.58 -3.97
CA SER A 9 14.12 27.94 -4.18
C SER A 9 14.71 28.66 -2.96
N ILE A 10 15.57 27.94 -2.25
CA ILE A 10 16.32 28.42 -1.09
C ILE A 10 17.83 28.18 -1.35
N PRO A 11 18.50 29.09 -2.08
CA PRO A 11 19.95 28.99 -2.29
C PRO A 11 20.73 29.14 -0.97
N PRO A 12 21.89 28.46 -0.83
CA PRO A 12 22.50 27.50 -1.76
C PRO A 12 21.95 26.06 -1.65
N TYR A 13 20.96 25.83 -0.80
CA TYR A 13 20.58 24.49 -0.35
C TYR A 13 19.70 23.71 -1.33
N ILE A 14 18.68 24.37 -1.92
CA ILE A 14 17.72 23.68 -2.79
C ILE A 14 17.07 24.64 -3.80
N SER A 15 16.83 24.13 -5.01
CA SER A 15 15.98 24.77 -6.00
C SER A 15 15.24 23.69 -6.79
N THR A 16 13.97 23.48 -6.48
CA THR A 16 13.16 22.39 -7.05
C THR A 16 11.71 22.82 -7.25
N THR A 17 10.97 22.09 -8.08
CA THR A 17 9.51 22.19 -8.15
C THR A 17 8.86 21.41 -7.00
N TRP A 18 7.66 21.81 -6.59
CA TRP A 18 6.91 21.09 -5.55
C TRP A 18 6.61 19.65 -5.92
N ASN A 19 6.33 19.39 -7.20
CA ASN A 19 6.09 18.03 -7.73
C ASN A 19 7.25 17.06 -7.52
N ASN A 20 8.47 17.55 -7.34
CA ASN A 20 9.66 16.72 -7.14
C ASN A 20 9.97 16.51 -5.65
N ILE A 21 9.18 17.09 -4.75
CA ILE A 21 9.31 16.91 -3.30
C ILE A 21 8.41 15.75 -2.88
N SER A 22 8.99 14.76 -2.21
CA SER A 22 8.28 13.62 -1.64
C SER A 22 7.76 13.92 -0.24
N SER A 23 8.57 14.57 0.62
CA SER A 23 8.15 14.99 1.95
C SER A 23 8.92 16.21 2.46
N LEU A 24 8.30 16.93 3.40
CA LEU A 24 8.88 18.07 4.12
C LEU A 24 8.80 17.80 5.62
N HIS A 25 9.93 17.95 6.31
CA HIS A 25 10.01 17.84 7.76
C HIS A 25 10.70 19.05 8.35
N VAL A 26 10.38 19.39 9.59
CA VAL A 26 11.04 20.46 10.34
C VAL A 26 11.61 19.88 11.62
N ARG A 27 12.87 20.21 11.90
CA ARG A 27 13.54 19.91 13.16
C ARG A 27 13.83 21.23 13.87
N GLU A 28 13.40 21.35 15.12
CA GLU A 28 13.71 22.51 15.94
C GLU A 28 15.01 22.30 16.70
N GLU A 29 15.93 23.27 16.64
CA GLU A 29 17.21 23.22 17.33
C GLU A 29 17.56 24.60 17.89
N ARG A 30 17.62 24.70 19.23
CA ARG A 30 18.06 25.90 19.98
C ARG A 30 17.38 27.21 19.53
N GLY A 31 16.07 27.16 19.22
CA GLY A 31 15.29 28.33 18.80
C GLY A 31 15.40 28.68 17.31
N SER A 32 16.02 27.82 16.51
CA SER A 32 16.06 27.91 15.04
C SER A 32 15.47 26.64 14.42
N TYR A 33 14.89 26.76 13.24
CA TYR A 33 14.27 25.63 12.54
C TYR A 33 15.17 25.16 11.39
N THR A 34 15.31 23.85 11.26
CA THR A 34 15.98 23.20 10.14
C THR A 34 14.93 22.48 9.30
N LEU A 35 14.77 22.88 8.05
CA LEU A 35 13.88 22.21 7.10
C LEU A 35 14.63 21.06 6.43
N ILE A 36 14.00 19.90 6.43
CA ILE A 36 14.48 18.69 5.77
C ILE A 36 13.54 18.43 4.60
N VAL A 37 14.07 18.47 3.38
CA VAL A 37 13.33 18.23 2.14
C VAL A 37 13.78 16.89 1.57
N LEU A 38 12.86 15.94 1.46
CA LEU A 38 13.10 14.67 0.76
C LEU A 38 12.55 14.77 -0.66
N LEU A 39 13.39 14.57 -1.66
CA LEU A 39 13.01 14.58 -3.06
C LEU A 39 12.56 13.18 -3.52
N GLN A 40 11.81 13.11 -4.62
CA GLN A 40 11.34 11.84 -5.20
C GLN A 40 12.46 10.88 -5.62
N ASN A 41 13.64 11.43 -5.94
CA ASN A 41 14.85 10.65 -6.24
C ASN A 41 15.59 10.13 -4.99
N GLY A 42 15.02 10.33 -3.79
CA GLY A 42 15.62 9.92 -2.51
C GLY A 42 16.70 10.87 -1.99
N VAL A 43 17.00 11.98 -2.67
CA VAL A 43 17.96 12.97 -2.19
C VAL A 43 17.34 13.79 -1.07
N GLN A 44 18.04 13.90 0.05
CA GLN A 44 17.66 14.72 1.20
C GLN A 44 18.47 16.02 1.21
N ALA A 45 17.78 17.16 1.24
CA ALA A 45 18.38 18.47 1.39
C ALA A 45 18.00 19.07 2.75
N GLU A 46 18.99 19.59 3.48
CA GLU A 46 18.79 20.22 4.79
C GLU A 46 19.05 21.72 4.69
N VAL A 47 18.07 22.52 5.09
CA VAL A 47 18.12 23.98 5.10
C VAL A 47 18.11 24.44 6.57
N PRO A 48 19.28 24.75 7.15
CA PRO A 48 19.38 25.15 8.54
C PRO A 48 19.01 26.62 8.76
N ARG A 49 18.73 26.98 10.03
CA ARG A 49 18.57 28.37 10.50
C ARG A 49 17.42 29.15 9.85
N LEU A 50 16.29 28.48 9.63
CA LEU A 50 15.05 29.13 9.25
C LEU A 50 14.33 29.68 10.48
N ASP A 51 13.70 30.84 10.32
CA ASP A 51 12.79 31.40 11.30
C ASP A 51 11.37 30.84 11.12
N LYS A 52 10.56 30.94 12.18
CA LYS A 52 9.21 30.37 12.22
C LYS A 52 8.33 30.87 11.07
N ARG A 53 8.43 32.16 10.75
CA ARG A 53 7.61 32.78 9.70
C ARG A 53 7.96 32.21 8.33
N THR A 54 9.26 32.10 8.03
CA THR A 54 9.71 31.48 6.79
C THR A 54 9.26 30.02 6.68
N VAL A 55 9.30 29.24 7.76
CA VAL A 55 8.78 27.86 7.75
C VAL A 55 7.28 27.85 7.42
N THR A 56 6.48 28.69 8.07
CA THR A 56 5.05 28.79 7.78
C THR A 56 4.78 29.15 6.32
N GLU A 57 5.51 30.11 5.76
CA GLU A 57 5.38 30.51 4.34
C GLU A 57 5.70 29.36 3.37
N ILE A 58 6.68 28.49 3.70
CA ILE A 58 7.01 27.29 2.91
C ILE A 58 5.85 26.29 2.92
N PHE A 59 5.30 25.99 4.10
CA PHE A 59 4.19 25.02 4.23
C PHE A 59 2.89 25.54 3.59
N GLU A 60 2.60 26.84 3.71
CA GLU A 60 1.46 27.46 3.03
C GLU A 60 1.60 27.38 1.51
N ALA A 61 2.79 27.65 0.97
CA ALA A 61 3.02 27.56 -0.46
C ALA A 61 2.95 26.11 -0.99
N HIS A 62 3.44 25.14 -0.21
CA HIS A 62 3.28 23.71 -0.50
C HIS A 62 1.79 23.31 -0.52
N ALA A 63 1.01 23.75 0.48
CA ALA A 63 -0.42 23.47 0.55
C ALA A 63 -1.17 24.02 -0.68
N ARG A 64 -0.90 25.27 -1.07
CA ARG A 64 -1.48 25.87 -2.29
C ARG A 64 -1.08 25.12 -3.56
N SER A 65 0.17 24.68 -3.66
CA SER A 65 0.64 23.90 -4.80
C SER A 65 -0.06 22.54 -4.90
N ALA A 66 -0.27 21.88 -3.75
CA ALA A 66 -1.01 20.62 -3.68
C ALA A 66 -2.48 20.80 -4.13
N GLU A 67 -3.13 21.91 -3.77
CA GLU A 67 -4.48 22.26 -4.22
C GLU A 67 -4.55 22.55 -5.73
N GLU A 68 -3.58 23.27 -6.29
CA GLU A 68 -3.51 23.62 -7.73
C GLU A 68 -3.21 22.40 -8.63
N SER A 69 -2.46 21.42 -8.10
CA SER A 69 -2.22 20.11 -8.72
C SER A 69 -3.49 19.26 -8.87
N VAL A 70 -4.49 19.52 -8.02
CA VAL A 70 -5.82 18.89 -8.07
C VAL A 70 -6.73 19.64 -9.05
N ALA A 71 -6.65 20.97 -9.09
CA ALA A 71 -7.48 21.80 -9.97
C ALA A 71 -7.20 21.62 -11.49
N SER A 72 -5.95 21.30 -11.87
CA SER A 72 -5.56 21.12 -13.28
C SER A 72 -5.87 19.73 -13.86
N LYS A 73 -6.34 18.77 -13.04
CA LYS A 73 -6.79 17.44 -13.48
C LYS A 73 -8.32 17.30 -13.58
N THR A 74 -9.07 18.38 -13.37
CA THR A 74 -10.54 18.32 -13.35
C THR A 74 -11.14 19.39 -14.27
N SER A 75 -11.44 19.00 -15.51
CA SER A 75 -12.63 19.53 -16.17
C SER A 75 -13.84 19.03 -15.37
N SER A 76 -14.70 19.97 -14.96
CA SER A 76 -15.93 19.83 -14.13
C SER A 76 -15.73 19.81 -12.61
N PRO A 77 -16.60 20.50 -11.84
CA PRO A 77 -16.39 20.77 -10.42
C PRO A 77 -16.69 19.51 -9.62
N SER A 78 -15.64 18.90 -9.07
CA SER A 78 -15.76 17.94 -7.97
C SER A 78 -15.18 18.61 -6.73
N GLU A 79 -16.08 18.98 -5.83
CA GLU A 79 -15.78 19.47 -4.49
C GLU A 79 -14.97 18.41 -3.71
N GLY A 80 -14.10 18.86 -2.80
CA GLY A 80 -13.10 18.04 -2.11
C GLY A 80 -13.62 16.83 -1.30
N PRO A 81 -12.73 16.09 -0.61
CA PRO A 81 -13.03 14.76 -0.06
C PRO A 81 -13.99 14.74 1.15
N LEU A 82 -14.59 15.87 1.50
CA LEU A 82 -15.74 15.96 2.40
C LEU A 82 -16.71 17.01 1.85
N ASN A 83 -17.25 16.73 0.68
CA ASN A 83 -18.50 17.36 0.29
C ASN A 83 -19.64 16.76 1.12
N LEU A 84 -19.79 17.24 2.36
CA LEU A 84 -21.06 17.20 3.06
C LEU A 84 -21.98 18.22 2.36
N SER A 85 -22.31 17.94 1.10
CA SER A 85 -23.49 18.49 0.46
C SER A 85 -24.67 17.91 1.23
N LEU A 86 -24.97 18.58 2.35
CA LEU A 86 -26.21 18.49 3.09
C LEU A 86 -27.29 19.06 2.16
N LEU A 87 -27.61 18.30 1.11
CA LEU A 87 -28.69 18.59 0.18
C LEU A 87 -29.99 18.30 0.93
N THR A 88 -30.43 19.35 1.60
CA THR A 88 -31.80 19.66 1.95
C THR A 88 -32.71 19.49 0.72
N ASN A 89 -33.13 18.26 0.41
CA ASN A 89 -34.37 17.89 -0.30
C ASN A 89 -34.36 16.46 -0.87
N SER A 90 -34.09 15.45 -0.04
CA SER A 90 -34.56 14.11 -0.34
C SER A 90 -35.09 13.45 0.92
N ASP A 91 -36.21 12.76 0.80
CA ASP A 91 -36.94 12.13 1.91
C ASP A 91 -36.17 10.96 2.56
N ASN A 92 -34.87 10.77 2.27
CA ASN A 92 -33.98 9.88 3.00
C ASN A 92 -32.49 10.28 2.79
N PRO A 93 -31.86 10.98 3.76
CA PRO A 93 -30.44 11.38 3.69
C PRO A 93 -29.46 10.19 3.80
N PHE A 94 -29.96 8.99 4.09
CA PHE A 94 -29.18 7.77 4.32
C PHE A 94 -28.70 7.08 3.03
N THR A 95 -29.51 7.13 1.96
CA THR A 95 -29.12 6.53 0.67
C THR A 95 -27.96 7.30 0.03
N SER A 96 -27.80 8.60 0.32
CA SER A 96 -26.74 9.42 -0.28
C SER A 96 -25.34 9.10 0.27
N LEU A 97 -25.20 8.76 1.56
CA LEU A 97 -23.90 8.41 2.15
C LEU A 97 -23.48 6.98 1.79
N GLY A 98 -24.42 6.04 1.79
CA GLY A 98 -24.19 4.67 1.32
C GLY A 98 -23.85 4.58 -0.17
N ALA A 99 -24.42 5.46 -1.00
CA ALA A 99 -24.11 5.55 -2.43
C ALA A 99 -22.84 6.37 -2.75
N SER A 100 -22.33 7.17 -1.80
CA SER A 100 -21.09 7.95 -2.01
C SER A 100 -19.83 7.17 -1.63
N MET A 101 -19.98 6.02 -0.97
CA MET A 101 -18.89 5.09 -0.70
C MET A 101 -19.16 3.83 -1.51
N GLU A 102 -18.66 3.79 -2.74
CA GLU A 102 -18.73 2.57 -3.56
C GLU A 102 -17.40 1.82 -3.46
N HIS A 103 -17.44 0.52 -3.76
CA HIS A 103 -16.22 -0.25 -3.93
C HIS A 103 -15.32 0.46 -4.96
N ASN A 104 -14.02 0.58 -4.67
CA ASN A 104 -13.06 1.07 -5.64
C ASN A 104 -12.11 -0.07 -6.03
N PRO A 105 -12.23 -0.63 -7.25
CA PRO A 105 -11.37 -1.71 -7.73
C PRO A 105 -9.88 -1.35 -7.71
N GLU A 106 -9.53 -0.08 -7.93
CA GLU A 106 -8.13 0.38 -7.89
C GLU A 106 -7.51 0.24 -6.49
N GLN A 107 -8.36 0.16 -5.47
CA GLN A 107 -7.97 0.00 -4.07
C GLN A 107 -8.17 -1.43 -3.56
N ALA A 108 -8.50 -2.40 -4.42
CA ALA A 108 -8.76 -3.78 -4.01
C ALA A 108 -7.58 -4.45 -3.29
N GLY A 109 -6.34 -4.04 -3.58
CA GLY A 109 -5.13 -4.58 -2.97
C GLY A 109 -4.58 -3.80 -1.76
N LEU A 110 -5.34 -2.84 -1.20
CA LEU A 110 -4.87 -2.10 -0.03
C LEU A 110 -4.64 -3.04 1.17
N PRO A 111 -3.70 -2.72 2.07
CA PRO A 111 -3.52 -3.49 3.31
C PRO A 111 -4.75 -3.34 4.23
N PRO A 112 -4.96 -4.30 5.15
CA PRO A 112 -6.01 -4.19 6.16
C PRO A 112 -5.78 -2.97 7.06
N LEU A 113 -6.84 -2.22 7.31
CA LEU A 113 -6.85 -1.08 8.21
C LEU A 113 -6.61 -1.56 9.65
N PRO A 114 -5.87 -0.79 10.46
CA PRO A 114 -5.67 -1.12 11.86
C PRO A 114 -7.02 -1.31 12.59
N PRO A 115 -7.19 -2.37 13.42
CA PRO A 115 -8.46 -2.67 14.09
C PRO A 115 -9.01 -1.51 14.92
N ALA A 116 -8.11 -0.73 15.54
CA ALA A 116 -8.47 0.48 16.29
C ALA A 116 -9.10 1.58 15.42
N ILE A 117 -8.69 1.67 14.14
CA ILE A 117 -9.23 2.63 13.17
C ILE A 117 -10.56 2.12 12.63
N LEU A 118 -10.64 0.84 12.22
CA LEU A 118 -11.89 0.22 11.79
C LEU A 118 -12.98 0.38 12.84
N LYS A 119 -12.68 0.04 14.11
CA LYS A 119 -13.62 0.19 15.23
C LYS A 119 -14.13 1.63 15.37
N LYS A 120 -13.27 2.63 15.21
CA LYS A 120 -13.67 4.05 15.28
C LYS A 120 -14.58 4.42 14.11
N ILE A 121 -14.23 4.01 12.89
CA ILE A 121 -15.03 4.29 11.69
C ILE A 121 -16.39 3.63 11.82
N THR A 122 -16.45 2.36 12.23
CA THR A 122 -17.69 1.63 12.50
C THR A 122 -18.51 2.33 13.58
N MET A 123 -17.92 2.73 14.71
CA MET A 123 -18.65 3.47 15.77
C MET A 123 -19.26 4.77 15.26
N VAL A 124 -18.52 5.52 14.44
CA VAL A 124 -19.03 6.75 13.81
C VAL A 124 -20.17 6.42 12.85
N ALA A 125 -20.01 5.44 11.96
CA ALA A 125 -21.04 5.02 11.01
C ALA A 125 -22.35 4.62 11.73
N ARG A 126 -22.25 3.87 12.83
CA ARG A 126 -23.40 3.52 13.69
C ARG A 126 -24.05 4.73 14.34
N ALA A 127 -23.26 5.68 14.86
CA ALA A 127 -23.79 6.93 15.42
C ALA A 127 -24.55 7.77 14.39
N PHE A 128 -24.20 7.63 13.10
CA PHE A 128 -24.92 8.22 11.97
C PHE A 128 -26.09 7.37 11.46
N GLY A 129 -26.43 6.25 12.12
CA GLY A 129 -27.58 5.40 11.80
C GLY A 129 -27.36 4.38 10.67
N LEU A 130 -26.10 4.07 10.33
CA LEU A 130 -25.75 3.00 9.38
C LEU A 130 -25.71 1.61 10.03
N ASP A 131 -26.51 1.42 11.09
CA ASP A 131 -26.67 0.14 11.77
C ASP A 131 -27.46 -0.87 10.92
N ASP A 132 -28.37 -0.38 10.08
CA ASP A 132 -29.16 -1.21 9.17
C ASP A 132 -28.36 -1.51 7.89
N THR A 133 -27.52 -2.55 7.96
CA THR A 133 -26.70 -3.01 6.83
C THR A 133 -27.53 -3.63 5.70
N SER A 134 -28.85 -3.80 5.86
CA SER A 134 -29.71 -4.38 4.82
C SER A 134 -29.86 -3.47 3.59
N GLN A 135 -29.63 -2.18 3.77
CA GLN A 135 -29.73 -1.15 2.72
C GLN A 135 -28.36 -0.83 2.09
N LEU A 136 -27.28 -1.40 2.61
CA LEU A 136 -25.92 -1.19 2.11
C LEU A 136 -25.52 -2.27 1.10
N ALA A 137 -24.77 -1.88 0.08
CA ALA A 137 -24.21 -2.86 -0.86
C ALA A 137 -23.20 -3.76 -0.12
N LYS A 138 -23.26 -5.07 -0.36
CA LYS A 138 -22.36 -6.03 0.29
C LYS A 138 -20.91 -5.80 -0.16
N ALA A 139 -19.98 -6.06 0.74
CA ALA A 139 -18.57 -6.09 0.39
C ALA A 139 -18.29 -7.22 -0.62
N GLU A 140 -17.43 -6.96 -1.59
CA GLU A 140 -16.97 -8.01 -2.51
C GLU A 140 -15.98 -8.95 -1.79
N PRO A 141 -16.06 -10.27 -1.99
CA PRO A 141 -15.26 -11.25 -1.25
C PRO A 141 -13.75 -11.10 -1.46
N HIS A 142 -13.31 -10.64 -2.64
CA HIS A 142 -11.89 -10.55 -3.00
C HIS A 142 -11.36 -9.10 -3.10
N CYS A 143 -12.07 -8.13 -2.53
CA CYS A 143 -11.69 -6.72 -2.59
C CYS A 143 -11.35 -6.19 -1.20
N ASN A 144 -10.14 -5.68 -1.00
CA ASN A 144 -9.71 -5.08 0.25
C ASN A 144 -9.70 -3.54 0.21
N CYS A 145 -10.54 -2.91 -0.61
CA CYS A 145 -10.68 -1.46 -0.57
C CYS A 145 -11.25 -0.98 0.77
N VAL A 146 -11.05 0.30 1.10
CA VAL A 146 -11.49 0.90 2.37
C VAL A 146 -12.99 0.68 2.60
N TYR A 147 -13.81 0.80 1.56
CA TYR A 147 -15.25 0.53 1.63
C TYR A 147 -15.54 -0.91 2.06
N CYS A 148 -15.01 -1.91 1.35
CA CYS A 148 -15.23 -3.32 1.65
C CYS A 148 -14.77 -3.66 3.07
N GLN A 149 -13.64 -3.13 3.52
CA GLN A 149 -13.15 -3.35 4.89
C GLN A 149 -14.10 -2.79 5.97
N VAL A 150 -14.69 -1.61 5.73
CA VAL A 150 -15.64 -0.98 6.66
C VAL A 150 -16.99 -1.70 6.66
N ILE A 151 -17.50 -2.08 5.48
CA ILE A 151 -18.77 -2.81 5.36
C ILE A 151 -18.68 -4.20 5.99
N ARG A 152 -17.58 -4.94 5.77
CA ARG A 152 -17.35 -6.21 6.46
C ARG A 152 -17.40 -6.02 7.98
N SER A 153 -16.71 -5.00 8.49
CA SER A 153 -16.71 -4.66 9.92
C SER A 153 -18.11 -4.26 10.45
N LEU A 154 -18.93 -3.56 9.65
CA LEU A 154 -20.31 -3.21 10.01
C LEU A 154 -21.23 -4.43 10.04
N GLN A 155 -21.04 -5.37 9.11
CA GLN A 155 -21.75 -6.64 9.01
C GLN A 155 -21.31 -7.67 10.06
N GLY A 156 -20.29 -7.35 10.86
CA GLY A 156 -19.71 -8.28 11.84
C GLY A 156 -18.91 -9.42 11.20
N LEU A 157 -18.55 -9.28 9.91
CA LEU A 157 -17.59 -10.14 9.23
C LEU A 157 -16.21 -9.64 9.63
N ASP A 158 -15.61 -10.24 10.65
CA ASP A 158 -14.27 -9.87 11.08
C ASP A 158 -13.26 -10.18 9.94
N PRO A 159 -12.37 -9.25 9.55
CA PRO A 159 -11.38 -9.48 8.50
C PRO A 159 -10.38 -10.60 8.85
N ALA A 160 -10.43 -11.14 10.07
CA ALA A 160 -9.64 -12.29 10.48
C ALA A 160 -10.19 -13.64 9.98
N GLU A 161 -11.46 -13.73 9.55
CA GLU A 161 -12.03 -15.03 9.12
C GLU A 161 -11.91 -15.31 7.62
N GLU A 162 -11.74 -14.29 6.75
CA GLU A 162 -11.71 -14.50 5.28
C GLU A 162 -10.31 -14.49 4.65
N LEU A 163 -9.25 -14.14 5.37
CA LEU A 163 -7.87 -14.05 4.84
C LEU A 163 -6.83 -14.83 5.65
N ILE A 164 -7.26 -15.83 6.40
CA ILE A 164 -6.37 -16.88 6.84
C ILE A 164 -6.55 -18.01 5.83
N GLU A 165 -5.82 -17.91 4.70
CA GLU A 165 -5.31 -19.16 4.14
C GLU A 165 -4.50 -19.77 5.29
N GLU A 166 -5.05 -20.81 5.92
CA GLU A 166 -4.34 -21.56 6.95
C GLU A 166 -3.09 -22.11 6.28
N VAL A 167 -1.99 -21.36 6.40
CA VAL A 167 -0.66 -21.84 6.05
C VAL A 167 -0.46 -23.05 6.96
N SER A 168 -0.61 -24.24 6.40
CA SER A 168 -0.51 -25.44 7.20
C SER A 168 0.94 -25.60 7.66
N ASP A 169 1.15 -26.29 8.77
CA ASP A 169 2.52 -26.61 9.24
C ASP A 169 3.32 -27.43 8.19
N GLU A 170 2.69 -27.92 7.11
CA GLU A 170 3.36 -28.49 5.95
C GLU A 170 4.01 -27.43 5.04
N ASP A 171 3.42 -26.25 4.88
CA ASP A 171 3.97 -25.15 4.07
C ASP A 171 5.17 -24.45 4.75
N LEU A 172 5.26 -24.57 6.08
CA LEU A 172 6.37 -24.05 6.88
C LEU A 172 7.54 -25.04 7.02
N LYS A 173 7.46 -26.24 6.44
CA LYS A 173 8.57 -27.19 6.39
C LYS A 173 9.37 -26.95 5.11
N PHE A 174 10.67 -26.68 5.26
CA PHE A 174 11.61 -26.67 4.15
C PHE A 174 11.43 -27.95 3.34
N LYS A 175 11.04 -27.80 2.07
CA LYS A 175 10.69 -28.90 1.17
C LYS A 175 11.83 -29.91 1.12
N ASN A 176 11.60 -31.10 1.68
CA ASN A 176 12.48 -32.24 1.47
C ASN A 176 12.16 -32.79 0.08
N TRP A 177 13.14 -32.78 -0.81
CA TRP A 177 13.01 -33.35 -2.13
C TRP A 177 13.30 -34.85 -2.10
N GLU A 178 12.53 -35.66 -2.82
CA GLU A 178 12.88 -37.07 -3.03
C GLU A 178 13.87 -37.18 -4.18
N VAL A 179 15.08 -37.65 -3.89
CA VAL A 179 16.16 -37.82 -4.88
C VAL A 179 16.31 -39.29 -5.24
N ALA A 180 16.09 -39.61 -6.52
CA ALA A 180 16.32 -40.95 -7.06
C ALA A 180 17.40 -40.90 -8.15
N GLN A 181 18.48 -41.65 -7.96
CA GLN A 181 19.51 -41.78 -8.99
C GLN A 181 19.05 -42.73 -10.09
N THR A 182 18.98 -42.24 -11.33
CA THR A 182 18.58 -43.05 -12.50
C THR A 182 19.78 -43.49 -13.34
N ASP A 183 20.88 -42.72 -13.35
CA ASP A 183 22.12 -43.05 -14.07
C ASP A 183 23.35 -42.49 -13.32
N LYS A 184 24.57 -42.79 -13.80
CA LYS A 184 25.86 -42.43 -13.18
C LYS A 184 26.00 -40.96 -12.79
N LYS A 185 25.35 -40.05 -13.51
CA LYS A 185 25.36 -38.60 -13.25
C LYS A 185 23.99 -37.94 -13.35
N LEU A 186 22.92 -38.73 -13.44
CA LEU A 186 21.55 -38.24 -13.65
C LEU A 186 20.66 -38.64 -12.47
N TYR A 187 20.02 -37.63 -11.90
CA TYR A 187 19.17 -37.73 -10.72
C TYR A 187 17.81 -37.13 -11.03
N ILE A 188 16.76 -37.76 -10.53
CA ILE A 188 15.40 -37.24 -10.58
C ILE A 188 15.08 -36.73 -9.18
N VAL A 189 14.63 -35.48 -9.13
CA VAL A 189 14.25 -34.77 -7.91
C VAL A 189 12.75 -34.54 -7.97
N THR A 190 12.00 -35.18 -7.08
CA THR A 190 10.53 -35.13 -7.04
C THR A 190 10.07 -34.36 -5.81
N ASN A 191 9.11 -33.46 -5.97
CA ASN A 191 8.47 -32.81 -4.83
C ASN A 191 7.60 -33.83 -4.09
N LEU A 192 7.78 -33.95 -2.77
CA LEU A 192 6.98 -34.86 -1.92
C LEU A 192 5.48 -34.48 -1.87
N LEU A 193 5.16 -33.19 -2.05
CA LEU A 193 3.79 -32.66 -2.01
C LEU A 193 3.09 -32.74 -3.37
N ASP A 194 3.85 -32.62 -4.47
CA ASP A 194 3.33 -32.76 -5.82
C ASP A 194 4.20 -33.71 -6.65
N LYS A 195 3.69 -34.92 -6.86
CA LYS A 195 4.37 -35.95 -7.65
C LYS A 195 4.49 -35.59 -9.14
N ASN A 196 3.78 -34.58 -9.61
CA ASN A 196 3.92 -34.09 -10.99
C ASN A 196 5.08 -33.09 -11.13
N GLU A 197 5.54 -32.49 -10.03
CA GLU A 197 6.67 -31.58 -10.01
C GLU A 197 7.97 -32.38 -9.89
N GLN A 198 8.54 -32.71 -11.06
CA GLN A 198 9.78 -33.49 -11.19
C GLN A 198 10.82 -32.72 -11.99
N TYR A 199 12.06 -32.75 -11.50
CA TYR A 199 13.20 -32.12 -12.15
C TYR A 199 14.34 -33.12 -12.35
N ASN A 200 14.97 -33.07 -13.52
CA ASN A 200 16.16 -33.84 -13.80
C ASN A 200 17.39 -32.99 -13.49
N VAL A 201 18.29 -33.53 -12.68
CA VAL A 201 19.57 -32.91 -12.31
C VAL A 201 20.69 -33.76 -12.87
N PHE A 202 21.59 -33.11 -13.61
CA PHE A 202 22.77 -33.71 -14.18
C PHE A 202 24.03 -33.15 -13.50
N LEU A 203 24.76 -34.00 -12.77
CA LEU A 203 26.01 -33.66 -12.07
C LEU A 203 27.25 -33.94 -12.95
N GLY A 204 27.18 -33.61 -14.24
CA GLY A 204 28.32 -33.70 -15.16
C GLY A 204 28.95 -32.36 -15.49
N GLU A 205 29.75 -32.34 -16.55
CA GLU A 205 30.26 -31.12 -17.16
C GLU A 205 29.58 -30.97 -18.53
N PRO A 206 28.63 -30.01 -18.69
CA PRO A 206 28.20 -28.98 -17.74
C PRO A 206 27.18 -29.48 -16.70
N LEU A 207 27.23 -28.91 -15.50
CA LEU A 207 26.22 -29.13 -14.45
C LEU A 207 24.91 -28.42 -14.85
N GLY A 208 23.80 -29.13 -14.72
CA GLY A 208 22.51 -28.62 -15.19
C GLY A 208 21.30 -29.21 -14.47
N CYS A 209 20.24 -28.43 -14.42
CA CYS A 209 18.92 -28.83 -13.93
C CYS A 209 17.85 -28.40 -14.94
N THR A 210 16.80 -29.20 -15.12
CA THR A 210 15.68 -28.88 -16.02
C THR A 210 14.86 -27.66 -15.57
N CYS A 211 15.05 -27.16 -14.34
CA CYS A 211 14.46 -25.91 -13.90
C CYS A 211 15.13 -24.66 -14.52
N GLY A 212 16.20 -24.81 -15.29
CA GLY A 212 16.86 -23.74 -16.04
C GLY A 212 17.86 -22.89 -15.25
N SER A 213 18.01 -23.11 -13.93
CA SER A 213 18.91 -22.36 -13.07
C SER A 213 20.14 -23.18 -12.67
N LYS A 214 21.33 -22.56 -12.70
CA LYS A 214 22.62 -23.22 -12.37
C LYS A 214 22.85 -23.45 -10.87
N ASN A 215 22.14 -22.71 -10.02
CA ASN A 215 22.24 -22.76 -8.55
C ASN A 215 20.84 -22.94 -7.92
N CYS A 216 20.07 -23.91 -8.43
CA CYS A 216 18.73 -24.19 -7.88
C CYS A 216 18.79 -25.09 -6.64
N GLU A 217 17.68 -25.13 -5.91
CA GLU A 217 17.49 -26.03 -4.78
C GLU A 217 17.56 -27.50 -5.17
N HIS A 218 17.14 -27.88 -6.39
CA HIS A 218 17.21 -29.26 -6.85
C HIS A 218 18.65 -29.79 -6.92
N ILE A 219 19.59 -28.95 -7.38
CA ILE A 219 21.01 -29.32 -7.40
C ILE A 219 21.54 -29.48 -5.97
N ARG A 220 21.16 -28.58 -5.05
CA ARG A 220 21.54 -28.69 -3.64
C ARG A 220 20.98 -29.96 -3.01
N ALA A 221 19.72 -30.28 -3.27
CA ALA A 221 19.09 -31.49 -2.77
C ALA A 221 19.83 -32.77 -3.18
N VAL A 222 20.34 -32.84 -4.41
CA VAL A 222 21.15 -33.98 -4.90
C VAL A 222 22.56 -33.99 -4.28
N LEU A 223 23.11 -32.83 -3.94
CA LEU A 223 24.43 -32.73 -3.30
C LEU A 223 24.40 -33.00 -1.79
N ASP A 224 23.24 -32.79 -1.15
CA ASP A 224 23.02 -32.98 0.28
C ASP A 224 22.60 -34.43 0.63
N THR A 225 22.31 -35.27 -0.36
CA THR A 225 22.08 -36.73 -0.23
C THR A 225 23.37 -37.55 -0.28
#